data_AF-A0A0A1UZQ4-F1
#
_entry.id   AF-A0A0A1UZQ4-F1
#
_cell.length_a   1.000
_cell.length_b   1.000
_cell.length_c   1.000
_cell.angle_alpha   90.00
_cell.angle_beta   90.00
_cell.angle_gamma   90.00
#
_symmetry.space_group_name_H-M   'P 1'
#
loop_
_entity.id
_entity.type
_entity.pdbx_description
1 polymer ?
#
loop_
_entity_poly.entity_id
_entity_poly.type
_entity_poly.pdbx_seq_one_letter_code
_entity_poly.pdbx_strand_id
1 'polypeptide(L)'
;MLALSTNMLTFQGEEFIGAELWDFNHHLLTKNSLANEDDLDKYLNTVTATITDAWVGSPFNELTEGDIIQLERKGYFRVDKGIGQGPGGKAVLFKIPTGASK
;
A
#
# COMPACT_ATOMS: atom_id res chain seq x y z
N MET A 1 -8.72 -21.58 1.34
CA MET A 1 -7.85 -21.48 2.53
C MET A 1 -6.57 -22.25 2.23
N LEU A 2 -5.61 -21.61 1.56
CA LEU A 2 -4.28 -22.15 1.35
C LEU A 2 -3.35 -21.27 2.18
N ALA A 3 -3.03 -21.74 3.37
CA ALA A 3 -1.97 -21.19 4.18
C ALA A 3 -0.67 -21.86 3.73
N LEU A 4 0.21 -21.10 3.07
CA LEU A 4 1.61 -21.46 2.91
C LEU A 4 2.44 -20.36 3.60
N SER A 5 2.66 -20.61 4.88
CA SER A 5 3.66 -19.96 5.70
C SER A 5 5.05 -20.32 5.16
N THR A 6 5.66 -19.41 4.40
CA THR A 6 7.12 -19.35 4.26
C THR A 6 7.54 -17.88 4.12
N ASN A 7 7.71 -17.20 5.25
CA ASN A 7 8.29 -15.86 5.29
C ASN A 7 9.82 -15.93 5.06
N MET A 8 10.20 -16.10 3.80
CA MET A 8 11.45 -15.65 3.20
C MET A 8 11.26 -15.76 1.69
N LEU A 9 11.43 -14.65 0.95
CA LEU A 9 11.68 -14.75 -0.48
C LEU A 9 12.95 -15.60 -0.64
N THR A 10 12.82 -16.79 -1.21
CA THR A 10 13.92 -17.72 -1.38
C THR A 10 14.91 -17.14 -2.40
N PHE A 11 16.12 -16.82 -1.96
CA PHE A 11 17.17 -16.12 -2.72
C PHE A 11 17.77 -16.93 -3.91
N GLN A 12 17.22 -18.07 -4.30
CA GLN A 12 17.76 -18.89 -5.39
C GLN A 12 17.12 -18.53 -6.74
N GLY A 13 17.64 -17.48 -7.37
CA GLY A 13 17.40 -17.18 -8.79
C GLY A 13 16.09 -16.47 -9.12
N GLU A 14 15.37 -15.97 -8.12
CA GLU A 14 14.17 -15.17 -8.34
C GLU A 14 14.52 -13.72 -8.71
N GLU A 15 13.83 -13.19 -9.71
CA GLU A 15 13.92 -11.78 -10.09
C GLU A 15 13.17 -10.94 -9.04
N PHE A 16 13.91 -10.09 -8.33
CA PHE A 16 13.32 -9.16 -7.37
C PHE A 16 12.86 -7.91 -8.12
N ILE A 17 11.57 -7.60 -7.97
CA ILE A 17 10.97 -6.47 -8.64
C ILE A 17 10.61 -5.42 -7.58
N GLY A 18 10.88 -4.16 -7.89
CA GLY A 18 10.58 -3.06 -6.98
C GLY A 18 9.08 -2.78 -6.91
N ALA A 19 8.59 -2.47 -5.72
CA ALA A 19 7.23 -2.02 -5.48
C ALA A 19 7.20 -0.89 -4.45
N GLU A 20 6.21 -0.01 -4.56
CA GLU A 20 5.89 1.01 -3.58
C GLU A 20 4.60 0.64 -2.85
N LEU A 21 4.68 0.48 -1.53
CA LEU A 21 3.54 0.27 -0.67
C LEU A 21 3.09 1.62 -0.10
N TRP A 22 1.94 2.09 -0.55
CA TRP A 22 1.31 3.32 -0.07
C TRP A 22 0.33 3.00 1.04
N ASP A 23 0.52 3.64 2.19
CA ASP A 23 -0.40 3.60 3.33
C ASP A 23 -0.96 5.01 3.52
N PHE A 24 -2.25 5.18 3.19
CA PHE A 24 -2.94 6.45 3.36
C PHE A 24 -3.47 6.56 4.77
N ASN A 25 -3.22 7.71 5.39
CA ASN A 25 -3.72 7.99 6.71
C ASN A 25 -5.25 8.03 6.68
N HIS A 26 -5.87 7.39 7.67
CA HIS A 26 -7.33 7.31 7.78
C HIS A 26 -7.99 8.68 7.91
N HIS A 27 -7.26 9.67 8.43
CA HIS A 27 -7.76 11.00 8.67
C HIS A 27 -6.96 12.05 7.90
N LEU A 28 -7.62 12.70 6.94
CA LEU A 28 -7.09 13.87 6.24
C LEU A 28 -7.15 15.13 7.10
N LEU A 29 -8.00 15.13 8.13
CA LEU A 29 -8.15 16.22 9.09
C LEU A 29 -7.67 15.78 10.47
N THR A 30 -7.09 16.71 11.22
CA THR A 30 -6.74 16.53 12.64
C THR A 30 -7.96 16.62 13.55
N LYS A 31 -9.13 16.97 13.01
CA LYS A 31 -10.40 17.14 13.71
C LYS A 31 -11.49 16.26 13.07
N ASN A 32 -12.37 15.70 13.90
CA ASN A 32 -13.46 14.82 13.45
C ASN A 32 -14.51 15.53 12.58
N SER A 33 -14.77 16.81 12.83
CA SER A 33 -15.71 17.63 12.08
C SER A 33 -15.34 19.10 12.21
N LEU A 34 -15.49 19.86 11.13
CA LEU A 34 -15.25 21.30 11.09
C LEU A 34 -16.55 22.05 11.43
N ALA A 35 -16.44 23.10 12.22
CA ALA A 35 -17.48 24.10 12.41
C ALA A 35 -17.42 25.14 11.28
N ASN A 36 -18.50 25.89 11.09
CA ASN A 36 -18.59 26.90 10.02
C ASN A 36 -17.54 28.03 10.13
N GLU A 37 -16.98 28.22 11.32
CA GLU A 37 -16.02 29.30 11.61
C GLU A 37 -14.57 28.77 11.69
N ASP A 38 -14.38 27.47 11.48
CA ASP A 38 -13.05 26.87 11.45
C ASP A 38 -12.34 27.19 10.14
N ASP A 39 -11.05 27.48 10.26
CA ASP A 39 -10.13 27.63 9.13
C ASP A 39 -9.59 26.25 8.74
N LEU A 40 -10.03 25.75 7.58
CA LEU A 40 -9.68 24.42 7.06
C LEU A 40 -8.16 24.18 7.07
N ASP A 41 -7.37 25.17 6.68
CA ASP A 41 -5.92 25.01 6.51
C ASP A 41 -5.22 24.69 7.82
N LYS A 42 -5.81 25.07 8.96
CA LYS A 42 -5.29 24.76 10.31
C LYS A 42 -5.57 23.33 10.76
N TYR A 43 -6.51 22.65 10.10
CA TYR A 43 -6.94 21.31 10.48
C TYR A 43 -6.54 20.24 9.47
N LEU A 44 -5.86 20.60 8.37
CA LEU A 44 -5.27 19.62 7.46
C LEU A 44 -4.18 18.82 8.16
N ASN A 45 -4.18 17.50 7.96
CA ASN A 45 -3.11 16.63 8.39
C ASN A 45 -1.88 16.86 7.51
N THR A 46 -0.73 17.12 8.14
CA THR A 46 0.54 17.36 7.43
C THR A 46 1.11 16.11 6.78
N VAL A 47 0.69 14.92 7.23
CA VAL A 47 1.11 13.62 6.67
C VAL A 47 -0.12 12.77 6.37
N THR A 48 -0.54 12.79 5.10
CA THR A 48 -1.71 12.05 4.60
C THR A 48 -1.36 10.68 4.02
N ALA A 49 -0.08 10.40 3.76
CA ALA A 49 0.37 9.11 3.25
C ALA A 49 1.79 8.80 3.72
N THR A 50 2.10 7.52 3.83
CA THR A 50 3.47 7.02 3.94
C THR A 50 3.74 6.03 2.81
N ILE A 51 4.97 6.08 2.27
CA ILE A 51 5.41 5.21 1.18
C ILE A 51 6.52 4.33 1.73
N THR A 52 6.41 3.02 1.53
CA THR A 52 7.45 2.06 1.88
C THR A 52 7.93 1.36 0.61
N ASP A 53 9.21 1.51 0.30
CA ASP A 53 9.86 0.72 -0.76
C ASP A 53 9.91 -0.76 -0.35
N ALA A 54 9.52 -1.62 -1.28
CA ALA A 54 9.47 -3.06 -1.09
C ALA A 54 10.04 -3.81 -2.30
N TRP A 55 10.48 -5.03 -2.04
CA TRP A 55 10.82 -6.01 -3.07
C TRP A 55 9.74 -7.08 -3.10
N VAL A 56 9.27 -7.40 -4.31
CA VAL A 56 8.26 -8.43 -4.55
C VAL A 56 8.80 -9.49 -5.50
N GLY A 57 8.24 -10.70 -5.41
CA GLY A 57 8.63 -11.83 -6.24
C GLY A 57 7.94 -11.83 -7.60
N SER A 58 8.31 -12.81 -8.42
CA SER A 58 7.82 -12.98 -9.80
C SER A 58 6.29 -13.07 -9.98
N PRO A 59 5.46 -13.55 -9.02
CA PRO A 59 4.00 -13.58 -9.21
C PRO A 59 3.38 -12.20 -9.42
N PHE A 60 4.08 -11.13 -9.03
CA PHE A 60 3.60 -9.76 -9.24
C PHE A 60 3.56 -9.36 -10.72
N ASN A 61 4.26 -10.08 -11.61
CA ASN A 61 4.24 -9.81 -13.05
C ASN A 61 2.87 -10.05 -13.69
N GLU A 62 2.05 -10.89 -13.06
CA GLU A 62 0.70 -11.22 -13.54
C GLU A 62 -0.36 -10.25 -12.99
N LEU A 63 0.01 -9.38 -12.06
CA LEU A 63 -0.92 -8.45 -11.43
C LEU A 63 -1.16 -7.23 -12.29
N THR A 64 -2.43 -6.87 -12.40
CA THR A 64 -2.94 -5.74 -13.17
C THR A 64 -3.60 -4.71 -12.28
N GLU A 65 -3.79 -3.49 -12.79
CA GLU A 65 -4.50 -2.45 -12.07
C GLU A 65 -5.88 -2.92 -11.63
N GLY A 66 -6.20 -2.71 -10.35
CA GLY A 66 -7.47 -3.09 -9.73
C GLY A 66 -7.43 -4.40 -8.96
N ASP A 67 -6.42 -5.26 -9.18
CA ASP A 67 -6.31 -6.52 -8.45
C ASP A 67 -6.13 -6.27 -6.95
N ILE A 68 -6.77 -7.12 -6.14
CA ILE A 68 -6.67 -7.06 -4.68
C ILE A 68 -5.85 -8.25 -4.20
N ILE A 69 -4.75 -7.96 -3.53
CA ILE A 69 -3.82 -8.96 -3.00
C ILE A 69 -3.68 -8.82 -1.49
N GLN A 70 -3.34 -9.91 -0.81
CA GLN A 70 -2.98 -9.90 0.59
C GLN A 70 -1.48 -10.11 0.72
N LEU A 71 -0.79 -9.13 1.30
CA LEU A 71 0.59 -9.27 1.73
C LEU A 71 0.62 -9.79 3.17
N GLU A 72 1.35 -10.89 3.38
CA GLU A 72 1.48 -11.51 4.69
C GLU A 72 1.96 -10.52 5.75
N ARG A 73 1.23 -10.44 6.87
CA ARG A 73 1.47 -9.51 7.99
C ARG A 73 1.49 -8.01 7.65
N LYS A 74 1.14 -7.63 6.42
CA LYS A 74 1.04 -6.23 5.97
C LYS A 74 -0.40 -5.81 5.68
N GLY A 75 -1.27 -6.78 5.36
CA GLY A 75 -2.69 -6.56 5.12
C GLY A 75 -3.04 -6.66 3.64
N TYR A 76 -4.16 -6.08 3.26
CA TYR A 76 -4.67 -6.11 1.88
C TYR A 76 -4.22 -4.87 1.12
N PHE A 77 -3.94 -5.03 -0.17
CA PHE A 77 -3.52 -3.98 -1.07
C PHE A 77 -4.28 -4.08 -2.39
N ARG A 78 -4.66 -2.93 -2.94
CA ARG A 78 -5.11 -2.82 -4.33
C ARG A 78 -3.92 -2.43 -5.19
N VAL A 79 -3.76 -3.09 -6.33
CA VAL A 79 -2.79 -2.70 -7.35
C VAL A 79 -3.29 -1.44 -8.03
N ASP A 80 -2.59 -0.33 -7.83
CA ASP A 80 -2.83 0.92 -8.55
C ASP A 80 -2.10 0.91 -9.89
N LYS A 81 -0.87 0.39 -9.90
CA LYS A 81 -0.06 0.21 -11.11
C LYS A 81 0.66 -1.12 -11.07
N GLY A 82 0.57 -1.86 -12.18
CA GLY A 82 1.34 -3.08 -12.36
C GLY A 82 2.84 -2.79 -12.52
N ILE A 83 3.64 -3.84 -12.58
CA ILE A 83 5.08 -3.74 -12.83
C ILE A 83 5.35 -3.02 -14.16
N GLY A 84 6.37 -2.16 -14.18
CA GLY A 84 6.74 -1.35 -15.34
C GLY A 84 5.90 -0.09 -15.55
N GLN A 85 4.81 0.10 -14.78
CA GLN A 85 3.88 1.20 -14.97
C GLN A 85 4.03 2.33 -13.94
N GLY A 86 4.63 2.04 -12.78
CA GLY A 86 4.88 3.03 -11.73
C GLY A 86 6.22 3.76 -11.84
N PRO A 87 6.52 4.63 -10.87
CA PRO A 87 7.78 5.37 -10.81
C PRO A 87 8.99 4.44 -10.84
N GLY A 88 9.94 4.70 -11.76
CA GLY A 88 11.11 3.85 -11.94
C GLY A 88 10.79 2.41 -12.35
N GLY A 89 9.61 2.15 -12.93
CA GLY A 89 9.17 0.82 -13.34
C GLY A 89 8.66 -0.06 -12.19
N LYS A 90 8.52 0.48 -10.98
CA LYS A 90 8.00 -0.25 -9.82
C LYS A 90 6.49 -0.49 -9.94
N ALA A 91 6.00 -1.53 -9.27
CA ALA A 91 4.57 -1.66 -9.00
C ALA A 91 4.12 -0.64 -7.92
N VAL A 92 2.86 -0.21 -7.97
CA VAL A 92 2.28 0.69 -6.96
C VAL A 92 1.09 0.01 -6.30
N LEU A 93 1.13 -0.10 -4.97
CA LEU A 93 0.19 -0.87 -4.17
C LEU A 93 -0.41 0.02 -3.09
N PHE A 94 -1.73 0.21 -3.12
CA PHE A 94 -2.46 1.01 -2.15
C PHE A 94 -3.04 0.12 -1.05
N LYS A 95 -2.64 0.36 0.20
CA LYS A 95 -3.13 -0.40 1.33
C LYS A 95 -4.64 -0.17 1.50
N ILE A 96 -5.37 -1.27 1.61
CA ILE A 96 -6.80 -1.25 1.93
C ILE A 96 -6.93 -1.25 3.46
N PRO A 97 -7.55 -0.21 4.05
CA PRO A 97 -7.73 -0.17 5.48
C PRO A 97 -8.79 -1.19 5.91
N THR A 98 -8.40 -2.17 6.73
CA THR A 98 -9.28 -3.28 7.14
C THR A 98 -9.97 -3.08 8.49
N GLY A 99 -9.98 -1.87 9.02
CA GLY A 99 -10.64 -1.54 10.30
C GLY A 99 -10.03 -2.20 11.53
N ALA A 100 -8.93 -2.93 11.39
CA ALA A 100 -8.20 -3.57 12.49
C ALA A 100 -7.15 -2.61 13.08
N SER A 101 -7.60 -1.51 13.67
CA SER A 101 -6.81 -0.74 14.64
C SER A 101 -7.73 -0.45 15.82
N LYS A 102 -7.38 -1.01 16.98
CA LYS A 102 -7.76 -0.42 18.27
C LYS A 102 -6.89 0.81 18.52
#